data_AF-A0A4Y2SHN2-F1
#
_entry.id   AF-A0A4Y2SHN2-F1
#
_cell.length_a   1.000
_cell.length_b   1.000
_cell.length_c   1.000
_cell.angle_alpha   90.00
_cell.angle_beta   90.00
_cell.angle_gamma   90.00
#
_symmetry.space_group_name_H-M   'P 1'
#
loop_
_entity.id
_entity.type
_entity.pdbx_description
1 polymer ?
#
loop_
_entity_poly.entity_id
_entity_poly.type
_entity_poly.pdbx_seq_one_letter_code
_entity_poly.pdbx_strand_id
1 'polypeptide(L)'
;MLLQGGKGDTSAFCLVTSEENLKQYETTSTALAFTTHLLIHYPDAQEKIRQEVKQLLETEGELNYYSVNKLQYLDQVLHESLRMYPPIYLFVGRECGEDIDLGKIKLKKGMAIQVPAWSLHSDPELWGPDVKEFKPERFSPENKSKIHPMAFQAFGQGPRNCVGMRFAFMEAKLALARLLSKYKLKPCSKTDKRDLQLRITLISISPKHGVWTKAVPV
;
A
#
# COMPACT_ATOMS: atom_id res chain seq x y z
N MET A 1 2.67 -14.39 -1.75
CA MET A 1 3.90 -14.44 -0.93
C MET A 1 4.40 -15.87 -0.98
N LEU A 2 5.52 -16.15 -1.64
CA LEU A 2 6.08 -17.50 -1.74
C LEU A 2 7.43 -17.52 -1.03
N LEU A 3 7.63 -18.53 -0.18
CA LEU A 3 8.89 -18.78 0.51
C LEU A 3 9.81 -19.54 -0.47
N GLN A 4 10.89 -18.91 -0.92
CA GLN A 4 11.95 -19.65 -1.61
C GLN A 4 13.07 -19.90 -0.60
N GLY A 5 13.30 -21.17 -0.27
CA GLY A 5 14.40 -21.60 0.58
C GLY A 5 15.71 -21.60 -0.20
N GLY A 6 16.73 -20.92 0.32
CA GLY A 6 18.10 -21.22 -0.06
C GLY A 6 18.44 -22.63 0.42
N LYS A 7 19.02 -23.46 -0.46
CA LYS A 7 19.52 -24.78 -0.05
C LYS A 7 20.54 -24.58 1.09
N GLY A 8 20.17 -24.92 2.32
CA GLY A 8 21.12 -25.12 3.41
C GLY A 8 20.82 -24.44 4.76
N ASP A 9 19.88 -23.50 4.86
CA ASP A 9 19.56 -22.85 6.14
C ASP A 9 18.06 -22.63 6.30
N THR A 10 17.42 -23.45 7.13
CA THR A 10 15.99 -23.39 7.45
C THR A 10 15.65 -22.24 8.41
N SER A 11 16.62 -21.45 8.88
CA SER A 11 16.40 -20.39 9.86
C SER A 11 16.19 -18.99 9.26
N ALA A 12 16.48 -18.79 7.97
CA ALA A 12 16.38 -17.49 7.30
C ALA A 12 15.83 -17.61 5.86
N PHE A 13 14.52 -17.40 5.70
CA PHE A 13 13.89 -17.24 4.39
C PHE A 13 13.91 -15.75 3.99
N CYS A 14 14.61 -15.36 2.92
CA CYS A 14 14.31 -14.06 2.30
C CYS A 14 12.90 -14.20 1.70
N LEU A 15 11.96 -13.40 2.20
CA LEU A 15 10.63 -13.28 1.60
C LEU A 15 10.81 -12.59 0.25
N VAL A 16 10.87 -13.40 -0.81
CA VAL A 16 10.98 -12.89 -2.18
C VAL A 16 9.64 -12.29 -2.58
N THR A 17 9.57 -10.96 -2.65
CA THR A 17 8.46 -10.22 -3.25
C THR A 17 8.72 -9.84 -4.71
N SER A 18 9.78 -10.32 -5.35
CA SER A 18 10.02 -10.29 -6.82
C SER A 18 11.38 -10.96 -7.11
N GLU A 19 11.55 -11.79 -8.15
CA GLU A 19 11.62 -11.36 -9.55
C GLU A 19 10.94 -12.30 -10.57
N GLU A 20 10.65 -13.57 -10.24
CA GLU A 20 10.22 -14.54 -11.28
C GLU A 20 8.71 -14.79 -11.39
N ASN A 21 7.89 -14.39 -10.41
CA ASN A 21 6.45 -14.71 -10.39
C ASN A 21 5.50 -13.53 -10.12
N LEU A 22 5.98 -12.28 -10.14
CA LEU A 22 5.12 -11.09 -10.08
C LEU A 22 5.04 -10.41 -11.44
N LYS A 23 4.49 -11.13 -12.42
CA LYS A 23 3.79 -10.54 -13.58
C LYS A 23 2.33 -10.20 -13.22
N GLN A 24 2.07 -9.90 -11.95
CA GLN A 24 0.75 -9.48 -11.49
C GLN A 24 0.84 -8.05 -11.00
N TYR A 25 0.27 -7.14 -11.79
CA TYR A 25 0.06 -5.73 -11.47
C TYR A 25 -1.05 -5.60 -10.41
N GLU A 26 -0.95 -6.36 -9.31
CA GLU A 26 -1.88 -6.26 -8.20
C GLU A 26 -1.43 -5.19 -7.24
N THR A 27 -2.24 -4.15 -7.11
CA THR A 27 -2.01 -2.99 -6.25
C THR A 27 -1.74 -3.40 -4.80
N THR A 28 -2.47 -4.40 -4.28
CA THR A 28 -2.30 -4.87 -2.90
C THR A 28 -0.93 -5.53 -2.69
N SER A 29 -0.48 -6.37 -3.63
CA SER A 29 0.82 -7.02 -3.54
C SER A 29 1.98 -6.02 -3.54
N THR A 30 1.86 -4.97 -4.36
CA THR A 30 2.83 -3.87 -4.44
C THR A 30 2.82 -3.05 -3.14
N ALA A 31 1.64 -2.72 -2.62
CA ALA A 31 1.51 -2.02 -1.33
C ALA A 31 2.12 -2.84 -0.18
N LEU A 32 1.91 -4.15 -0.16
CA LEU A 32 2.50 -5.05 0.84
C LEU A 32 4.03 -5.08 0.74
N ALA A 33 4.58 -5.07 -0.48
CA ALA A 33 6.02 -5.02 -0.70
C ALA A 33 6.63 -3.71 -0.17
N PHE A 34 6.05 -2.55 -0.49
CA PHE A 34 6.50 -1.26 0.04
C PHE A 34 6.36 -1.16 1.56
N THR A 35 5.24 -1.63 2.10
CA THR A 35 5.02 -1.66 3.55
C THR A 35 6.06 -2.54 4.24
N THR A 36 6.35 -3.70 3.68
CA THR A 36 7.37 -4.62 4.20
C THR A 36 8.75 -3.97 4.18
N HIS A 37 9.11 -3.30 3.09
CA HIS A 37 10.37 -2.56 2.97
C HIS A 37 10.49 -1.50 4.07
N LEU A 38 9.44 -0.70 4.30
CA LEU A 38 9.39 0.27 5.40
C LEU A 38 9.56 -0.42 6.76
N LEU A 39 8.82 -1.49 7.05
CA LEU A 39 8.91 -2.17 8.34
C LEU A 39 10.27 -2.82 8.64
N ILE A 40 11.04 -3.16 7.61
CA ILE A 40 12.42 -3.64 7.77
C ILE A 40 13.34 -2.50 8.22
N HIS A 41 13.13 -1.29 7.69
CA HIS A 41 13.96 -0.11 7.99
C HIS A 41 13.48 0.69 9.21
N TYR A 42 12.26 0.46 9.68
CA TYR A 42 11.63 1.06 10.86
C TYR A 42 11.20 -0.04 11.87
N PRO A 43 12.17 -0.68 12.56
CA PRO A 43 11.90 -1.83 13.43
C PRO A 43 10.99 -1.52 14.62
N ASP A 44 10.96 -0.27 15.10
CA ASP A 44 10.08 0.16 16.20
C ASP A 44 8.61 0.10 15.79
N ALA A 45 8.29 0.55 14.57
CA ALA A 45 6.96 0.42 14.00
C ALA A 45 6.58 -1.06 13.84
N GLN A 46 7.52 -1.90 13.39
CA GLN A 46 7.31 -3.34 13.29
C GLN A 46 7.00 -3.96 14.65
N GLU A 47 7.74 -3.59 15.70
CA GLU A 47 7.54 -4.11 17.05
C GLU A 47 6.19 -3.66 17.63
N LYS A 48 5.79 -2.41 17.41
CA LYS A 48 4.49 -1.89 17.85
C LYS A 48 3.32 -2.62 17.18
N ILE A 49 3.42 -2.97 15.89
CA ILE A 49 2.43 -3.84 15.22
C ILE A 49 2.42 -5.23 15.86
N ARG A 50 3.59 -5.82 16.12
CA ARG A 50 3.68 -7.16 16.74
C ARG A 50 2.99 -7.19 18.11
N GLN A 51 3.21 -6.16 18.92
CA GLN A 51 2.54 -5.99 20.22
C GLN A 51 1.03 -5.83 20.05
N GLU A 52 0.57 -4.98 19.13
CA GLU A 52 -0.85 -4.80 18.82
C GLU A 52 -1.53 -6.11 18.39
N VAL A 53 -0.89 -6.88 17.50
CA VAL A 53 -1.39 -8.18 17.04
C VAL A 53 -1.44 -9.20 18.17
N LYS A 54 -0.42 -9.21 19.06
CA LYS A 54 -0.40 -10.10 20.23
C LYS A 54 -1.56 -9.81 21.18
N GLN A 55 -1.78 -8.54 21.52
CA GLN A 55 -2.88 -8.11 22.39
C GLN A 55 -4.24 -8.47 21.79
N LEU A 56 -4.40 -8.28 20.47
CA LEU A 56 -5.63 -8.66 19.78
C LEU A 56 -5.86 -10.18 19.84
N LEU A 57 -4.84 -11.00 19.65
CA LEU A 57 -4.93 -12.45 19.76
C LEU A 57 -5.27 -12.91 21.18
N GLU A 58 -4.73 -12.25 22.20
CA GLU A 58 -5.07 -12.52 23.61
C GLU A 58 -6.55 -12.20 23.91
N THR A 59 -7.12 -11.19 23.24
CA THR A 59 -8.51 -10.75 23.47
C THR A 59 -9.54 -11.50 22.62
N GLU A 60 -9.23 -11.75 21.34
CA GLU A 60 -10.19 -12.29 20.35
C GLU A 60 -9.93 -13.76 20.00
N GLY A 61 -8.78 -14.32 20.38
CA GLY A 61 -8.37 -15.71 20.10
C GLY A 61 -7.92 -15.97 18.65
N GLU A 62 -8.37 -15.20 17.67
CA GLU A 62 -8.02 -15.41 16.25
C GLU A 62 -7.96 -14.14 15.39
N LEU A 63 -7.20 -14.23 14.29
CA LEU A 63 -7.14 -13.22 13.22
C LEU A 63 -8.11 -13.57 12.09
N ASN A 64 -9.27 -12.92 12.09
CA ASN A 64 -10.34 -13.06 11.10
C ASN A 64 -10.72 -11.70 10.50
N TYR A 65 -11.73 -11.68 9.63
CA TYR A 65 -12.20 -10.48 8.95
C TYR A 65 -12.61 -9.35 9.91
N TYR A 66 -13.21 -9.67 11.06
CA TYR A 66 -13.70 -8.69 12.02
C TYR A 66 -12.60 -8.21 12.96
N SER A 67 -11.82 -9.14 13.53
CA SER A 67 -10.77 -8.79 14.49
C SER A 67 -9.67 -7.95 13.86
N VAL A 68 -9.29 -8.22 12.61
CA VAL A 68 -8.21 -7.49 11.93
C VAL A 68 -8.52 -6.00 11.73
N ASN A 69 -9.80 -5.62 11.68
CA ASN A 69 -10.20 -4.22 11.59
C ASN A 69 -9.91 -3.42 12.88
N LYS A 70 -9.68 -4.10 14.01
CA LYS A 70 -9.32 -3.48 15.30
C LYS A 70 -7.84 -3.09 15.39
N LEU A 71 -6.99 -3.53 14.44
CA LEU A 71 -5.57 -3.16 14.38
C LEU A 71 -5.43 -1.71 13.86
N GLN A 72 -5.41 -0.76 14.79
CA GLN A 72 -5.39 0.68 14.52
C GLN A 72 -3.99 1.17 14.13
N TYR A 73 -2.94 0.67 14.76
CA TYR A 73 -1.59 1.05 14.41
C TYR A 73 -1.16 0.43 13.08
N LEU A 74 -1.58 -0.81 12.81
CA LEU A 74 -1.41 -1.38 11.47
C LEU A 74 -2.17 -0.57 10.40
N ASP A 75 -3.34 0.00 10.72
CA ASP A 75 -4.04 0.95 9.85
C ASP A 75 -3.16 2.16 9.52
N GLN A 76 -2.59 2.78 10.54
CA GLN A 76 -1.72 3.94 10.44
C GLN A 76 -0.50 3.66 9.55
N VAL A 77 0.14 2.51 9.78
CA VAL A 77 1.31 2.04 9.01
C VAL A 77 0.97 1.86 7.55
N LEU A 78 -0.18 1.24 7.23
CA LEU A 78 -0.60 1.05 5.85
C LEU A 78 -0.92 2.37 5.15
N HIS A 79 -1.59 3.31 5.83
CA HIS A 79 -1.87 4.62 5.26
C HIS A 79 -0.59 5.41 4.99
N GLU A 80 0.36 5.42 5.93
CA GLU A 80 1.64 6.11 5.75
C GLU A 80 2.51 5.45 4.68
N SER A 81 2.49 4.12 4.60
CA SER A 81 3.14 3.38 3.52
C SER A 81 2.57 3.75 2.15
N LEU A 82 1.24 3.80 2.03
CA LEU A 82 0.56 4.21 0.79
C LEU A 82 0.76 5.68 0.45
N ARG A 83 1.00 6.55 1.45
CA ARG A 83 1.39 7.94 1.23
C ARG A 83 2.79 8.02 0.64
N MET A 84 3.76 7.36 1.25
CA MET A 84 5.16 7.42 0.78
C MET A 84 5.35 6.69 -0.55
N TYR A 85 4.67 5.56 -0.73
CA TYR A 85 4.81 4.71 -1.90
C TYR A 85 3.44 4.25 -2.41
N PRO A 86 2.65 5.15 -3.05
CA PRO A 86 1.39 4.76 -3.66
C PRO A 86 1.66 3.81 -4.84
N PRO A 87 1.05 2.60 -4.87
CA PRO A 87 1.18 1.69 -6.02
C PRO A 87 0.75 2.31 -7.35
N ILE A 88 -0.14 3.30 -7.28
CA ILE A 88 -0.66 4.05 -8.41
C ILE A 88 -0.31 5.54 -8.20
N TYR A 89 0.66 6.05 -8.96
CA TYR A 89 1.24 7.37 -8.75
C TYR A 89 0.54 8.52 -9.52
N LEU A 90 -0.06 8.23 -10.69
CA LEU A 90 -0.61 9.23 -11.63
C LEU A 90 -1.86 8.72 -12.38
N PHE A 91 -2.88 8.23 -11.67
CA PHE A 91 -4.04 7.58 -12.35
C PHE A 91 -5.41 8.08 -11.91
N VAL A 92 -5.52 9.07 -11.03
CA VAL A 92 -6.86 9.61 -10.69
C VAL A 92 -7.29 10.56 -11.83
N GLY A 93 -7.68 9.95 -12.94
CA GLY A 93 -8.13 10.58 -14.17
C GLY A 93 -9.60 10.99 -14.08
N ARG A 94 -9.93 12.17 -14.56
CA ARG A 94 -11.30 12.66 -14.75
C ARG A 94 -11.40 13.32 -16.13
N GLU A 95 -12.59 13.31 -16.71
CA GLU A 95 -12.92 14.16 -17.85
C GLU A 95 -13.97 15.18 -17.40
N CYS A 96 -13.78 16.44 -17.75
CA CYS A 96 -14.75 17.49 -17.43
C CYS A 96 -16.05 17.28 -18.21
N GLY A 97 -17.16 17.04 -17.50
CA GLY A 97 -18.49 16.89 -18.11
C GLY A 97 -19.07 18.21 -18.63
N GLU A 98 -18.61 19.33 -18.08
CA GLU A 98 -19.04 20.68 -18.42
C GLU A 98 -17.88 21.68 -18.22
N ASP A 99 -18.09 22.93 -18.66
CA ASP A 99 -17.15 24.01 -18.41
C ASP A 99 -17.19 24.40 -16.92
N ILE A 100 -16.05 24.38 -16.24
CA ILE A 100 -15.91 24.71 -14.81
C ILE A 100 -14.93 25.87 -14.67
N ASP A 101 -15.37 26.94 -13.99
CA ASP A 101 -14.52 28.08 -13.64
C ASP A 101 -14.12 28.00 -12.16
N LEU A 102 -12.84 27.69 -11.90
CA LEU A 102 -12.24 27.66 -10.56
C LEU A 102 -11.47 28.96 -10.27
N GLY A 103 -11.87 30.07 -10.91
CA GLY A 103 -11.23 31.38 -10.80
C GLY A 103 -9.99 31.48 -11.68
N LYS A 104 -8.83 31.14 -11.12
CA LYS A 104 -7.56 31.20 -11.88
C LYS A 104 -7.41 30.06 -12.90
N ILE A 105 -8.21 29.00 -12.76
CA ILE A 105 -8.18 27.81 -13.61
C ILE A 105 -9.55 27.66 -14.26
N LYS A 106 -9.58 27.61 -15.59
CA LYS A 106 -10.79 27.35 -16.36
C LYS A 106 -10.67 25.99 -17.04
N LEU A 107 -11.56 25.08 -16.68
CA LEU A 107 -11.62 23.73 -17.23
C LEU A 107 -12.73 23.69 -18.27
N LYS A 108 -12.42 23.20 -19.46
CA LYS A 108 -13.39 23.06 -20.55
C LYS A 108 -13.98 21.67 -20.56
N LYS A 109 -15.23 21.55 -20.99
CA LYS A 109 -15.85 20.25 -21.26
C LYS A 109 -14.94 19.41 -22.17
N GLY A 110 -14.78 18.13 -21.83
CA GLY A 110 -13.91 17.18 -22.53
C GLY A 110 -12.44 17.25 -22.12
N MET A 111 -12.04 18.17 -21.23
CA MET A 111 -10.67 18.24 -20.74
C MET A 111 -10.37 17.07 -19.80
N ALA A 112 -9.29 16.33 -20.09
CA ALA A 112 -8.77 15.30 -19.20
C ALA A 112 -7.95 15.92 -18.07
N ILE A 113 -8.22 15.50 -16.85
CA ILE A 113 -7.54 15.92 -15.62
C ILE A 113 -6.91 14.70 -14.99
N GLN A 114 -5.64 14.79 -14.62
CA GLN A 114 -4.96 13.78 -13.83
C GLN A 114 -4.54 14.38 -12.49
N VAL A 115 -4.80 13.66 -11.40
CA VAL A 115 -4.30 14.05 -10.08
C VAL A 115 -3.03 13.23 -9.76
N PRO A 116 -1.87 13.88 -9.59
CA PRO A 116 -0.62 13.22 -9.26
C PRO A 116 -0.58 12.87 -7.77
N ALA A 117 -1.02 11.66 -7.42
CA ALA A 117 -1.04 11.19 -6.04
C ALA A 117 0.36 11.27 -5.39
N TRP A 118 1.40 10.87 -6.13
CA TRP A 118 2.79 10.95 -5.64
C TRP A 118 3.20 12.37 -5.23
N SER A 119 2.91 13.35 -6.09
CA SER A 119 3.23 14.76 -5.82
C SER A 119 2.45 15.28 -4.62
N LEU A 120 1.14 15.00 -4.55
CA LEU A 120 0.32 15.40 -3.40
C LEU A 120 0.80 14.78 -2.10
N HIS A 121 1.25 13.52 -2.13
CA HIS A 121 1.68 12.79 -0.93
C HIS A 121 3.08 13.19 -0.46
N SER A 122 3.86 13.81 -1.34
CA SER A 122 5.23 14.26 -1.09
C SER A 122 5.34 15.79 -0.89
N ASP A 123 4.21 16.50 -0.92
CA ASP A 123 4.16 17.95 -0.81
C ASP A 123 4.36 18.41 0.66
N PRO A 124 5.44 19.14 0.99
CA PRO A 124 5.67 19.62 2.35
C PRO A 124 4.66 20.69 2.79
N GLU A 125 3.96 21.37 1.89
CA GLU A 125 2.89 22.31 2.25
C GLU A 125 1.65 21.56 2.79
N LEU A 126 1.40 20.35 2.29
CA LEU A 126 0.28 19.52 2.72
C LEU A 126 0.62 18.62 3.91
N TRP A 127 1.87 18.16 4.00
CA TRP A 127 2.30 17.13 4.96
C TRP A 127 3.31 17.60 6.00
N GLY A 128 3.85 18.81 5.86
CA GLY A 128 4.86 19.38 6.73
C GLY A 128 6.30 19.08 6.28
N PRO A 129 7.31 19.70 6.94
CA PRO A 129 8.71 19.58 6.56
C PRO A 129 9.28 18.16 6.74
N ASP A 130 8.66 17.36 7.62
CA ASP A 130 9.01 15.96 7.89
C ASP A 130 8.41 14.98 6.86
N VAL A 131 7.86 15.43 5.72
CA VAL A 131 7.14 14.61 4.72
C VAL A 131 7.90 13.38 4.20
N LYS A 132 9.23 13.40 4.24
CA LYS A 132 10.09 12.26 3.83
C LYS A 132 10.27 11.21 4.93
N GLU A 133 9.92 11.53 6.17
CA GLU A 133 9.99 10.61 7.31
C GLU A 133 8.77 9.68 7.32
N PHE A 134 9.01 8.39 7.56
CA PHE A 134 7.94 7.42 7.78
C PHE A 134 7.39 7.60 9.19
N LYS A 135 6.18 8.19 9.28
CA LYS A 135 5.54 8.54 10.54
C LYS A 135 4.08 8.07 10.55
N PRO A 136 3.82 6.80 10.90
CA PRO A 136 2.46 6.24 10.96
C PRO A 136 1.48 7.12 11.76
N GLU A 137 1.96 7.76 12.81
CA GLU A 137 1.20 8.64 13.71
C GLU A 137 0.57 9.85 12.99
N ARG A 138 0.96 10.17 11.74
CA ARG A 138 0.20 11.13 10.90
C ARG A 138 -1.26 10.73 10.75
N PHE A 139 -1.51 9.42 10.65
CA PHE A 139 -2.83 8.85 10.49
C PHE A 139 -3.42 8.40 11.84
N SER A 140 -2.92 8.88 12.98
CA SER A 140 -3.57 8.61 14.27
C SER A 140 -4.95 9.29 14.35
N PRO A 141 -5.89 8.79 15.17
CA PRO A 141 -7.20 9.41 15.34
C PRO A 141 -7.14 10.93 15.65
N GLU A 142 -6.13 11.36 16.40
CA GLU A 142 -5.91 12.75 16.82
C GLU A 142 -5.37 13.64 15.70
N ASN A 143 -4.73 13.05 14.68
CA ASN A 143 -4.10 13.77 13.58
C ASN A 143 -4.87 13.65 12.27
N LYS A 144 -5.71 12.62 12.08
CA LYS A 144 -6.49 12.41 10.85
C LYS A 144 -7.34 13.64 10.46
N SER A 145 -7.89 14.36 11.44
CA SER A 145 -8.70 15.57 11.20
C SER A 145 -7.89 16.79 10.73
N LYS A 146 -6.57 16.78 10.95
CA LYS A 146 -5.65 17.86 10.55
C LYS A 146 -5.15 17.68 9.11
N ILE A 147 -5.29 16.49 8.55
CA ILE A 147 -4.90 16.20 7.17
C ILE A 147 -5.91 16.87 6.25
N HIS A 148 -5.42 17.65 5.27
CA HIS A 148 -6.29 18.23 4.27
C HIS A 148 -7.09 17.11 3.55
N PRO A 149 -8.43 17.21 3.43
CA PRO A 149 -9.26 16.10 2.93
C PRO A 149 -8.85 15.54 1.56
N MET A 150 -8.23 16.37 0.73
CA MET A 150 -7.76 15.98 -0.61
C MET A 150 -6.25 15.68 -0.70
N ALA A 151 -5.49 15.76 0.39
CA ALA A 151 -4.05 15.47 0.37
C ALA A 151 -3.77 13.98 0.20
N PHE A 152 -4.56 13.11 0.83
CA PHE A 152 -4.42 11.66 0.69
C PHE A 152 -5.31 11.12 -0.44
N GLN A 153 -4.67 10.57 -1.47
CA GLN A 153 -5.27 10.15 -2.76
C GLN A 153 -4.86 8.73 -3.18
N ALA A 154 -4.39 7.88 -2.26
CA ALA A 154 -3.92 6.52 -2.60
C ALA A 154 -5.02 5.63 -3.23
N PHE A 155 -6.29 5.93 -2.93
CA PHE A 155 -7.47 5.26 -3.50
C PHE A 155 -8.34 6.20 -4.34
N GLY A 156 -7.84 7.40 -4.66
CA GLY A 156 -8.64 8.52 -5.16
C GLY A 156 -9.67 9.01 -4.14
N GLN A 157 -10.47 9.99 -4.54
CA GLN A 157 -11.55 10.57 -3.72
C GLN A 157 -12.85 10.77 -4.51
N GLY A 158 -13.95 10.95 -3.78
CA GLY A 158 -15.29 11.18 -4.30
C GLY A 158 -16.05 9.89 -4.64
N PRO A 159 -17.19 9.97 -5.36
CA PRO A 159 -18.09 8.84 -5.63
C PRO A 159 -17.49 7.76 -6.55
N ARG A 160 -16.33 8.05 -7.15
CA ARG A 160 -15.56 7.13 -8.01
C ARG A 160 -14.19 6.83 -7.38
N ASN A 161 -14.10 6.86 -6.06
CA ASN A 161 -12.95 6.32 -5.35
C ASN A 161 -12.87 4.79 -5.54
N CYS A 162 -11.73 4.20 -5.18
CA CYS A 162 -11.50 2.78 -5.37
C CYS A 162 -12.57 1.94 -4.65
N VAL A 163 -13.39 1.24 -5.43
CA VAL A 163 -14.41 0.30 -4.93
C VAL A 163 -13.80 -0.81 -4.06
N GLY A 164 -12.55 -1.18 -4.35
CA GLY A 164 -11.81 -2.22 -3.64
C GLY A 164 -11.09 -1.76 -2.37
N MET A 165 -11.19 -0.48 -1.98
CA MET A 165 -10.40 0.08 -0.86
C MET A 165 -10.54 -0.74 0.43
N ARG A 166 -11.78 -1.06 0.84
CA ARG A 166 -12.04 -1.83 2.07
C ARG A 166 -11.48 -3.25 2.00
N PHE A 167 -11.62 -3.89 0.84
CA PHE A 167 -11.10 -5.23 0.60
C PHE A 167 -9.56 -5.23 0.63
N ALA A 168 -8.92 -4.27 -0.03
CA ALA A 168 -7.47 -4.14 -0.07
C ALA A 168 -6.86 -3.91 1.32
N PHE A 169 -7.46 -3.04 2.15
CA PHE A 169 -7.01 -2.86 3.53
C PHE A 169 -7.17 -4.13 4.36
N MET A 170 -8.31 -4.82 4.25
CA MET A 170 -8.55 -6.07 4.97
C MET A 170 -7.54 -7.16 4.57
N GLU A 171 -7.33 -7.35 3.26
CA GLU A 171 -6.36 -8.30 2.72
C GLU A 171 -4.93 -7.97 3.22
N ALA A 172 -4.52 -6.70 3.10
CA ALA A 172 -3.19 -6.27 3.50
C ALA A 172 -2.98 -6.42 5.02
N LYS A 173 -3.96 -6.02 5.83
CA LYS A 173 -3.88 -6.18 7.29
C LYS A 173 -3.80 -7.64 7.69
N LEU A 174 -4.63 -8.51 7.08
CA LEU A 174 -4.65 -9.93 7.43
C LEU A 174 -3.31 -10.60 7.07
N ALA A 175 -2.76 -10.26 5.90
CA ALA A 175 -1.45 -10.76 5.46
C ALA A 175 -0.34 -10.33 6.42
N LEU A 176 -0.24 -9.02 6.74
CA LEU A 176 0.80 -8.50 7.62
C LEU A 176 0.63 -8.98 9.06
N ALA A 177 -0.59 -9.00 9.60
CA ALA A 177 -0.82 -9.44 10.97
C ALA A 177 -0.46 -10.92 11.16
N ARG A 178 -0.83 -11.79 10.21
CA ARG A 178 -0.47 -13.22 10.25
C ARG A 178 1.03 -13.45 10.09
N LEU A 179 1.70 -12.64 9.27
CA LEU A 179 3.13 -12.72 9.10
C LEU A 179 3.85 -12.27 10.37
N LEU A 180 3.51 -11.08 10.88
CA LEU A 180 4.15 -10.44 12.02
C LEU A 180 3.79 -11.09 13.35
N SER A 181 2.70 -11.86 13.47
CA SER A 181 2.47 -12.66 14.68
C SER A 181 3.52 -13.77 14.86
N LYS A 182 4.10 -14.27 13.76
CA LYS A 182 5.02 -15.42 13.77
C LYS A 182 6.46 -15.04 13.49
N TYR A 183 6.70 -14.00 12.69
CA TYR A 183 8.02 -13.68 12.14
C TYR A 183 8.41 -12.23 12.38
N LYS A 184 9.70 -12.00 12.65
CA LYS A 184 10.33 -10.68 12.63
C LYS A 184 11.06 -10.50 11.31
N LEU A 185 10.72 -9.45 10.58
CA LEU A 185 11.31 -9.12 9.30
C LEU A 185 12.63 -8.38 9.53
N LYS A 186 13.68 -8.85 8.85
CA LYS A 186 15.04 -8.30 8.91
C LYS A 186 15.56 -8.08 7.49
N PRO A 187 16.47 -7.12 7.29
CA PRO A 187 17.13 -6.97 5.99
C PRO A 187 17.98 -8.21 5.70
N CYS A 188 18.07 -8.59 4.42
CA CYS A 188 19.01 -9.59 3.91
C CYS A 188 19.95 -8.97 2.87
N SER A 189 20.91 -9.74 2.34
CA SER A 189 21.94 -9.23 1.41
C SER A 189 21.39 -8.59 0.13
N LYS A 190 20.14 -8.91 -0.25
CA LYS A 190 19.43 -8.34 -1.39
C LYS A 190 18.48 -7.18 -1.02
N THR A 191 18.37 -6.81 0.24
CA THR A 191 17.46 -5.73 0.65
C THR A 191 18.04 -4.38 0.23
N ASP A 192 17.25 -3.63 -0.54
CA ASP A 192 17.61 -2.26 -0.91
C ASP A 192 17.81 -1.35 0.30
N LYS A 193 18.63 -0.32 0.11
CA LYS A 193 18.81 0.76 1.09
C LYS A 193 17.48 1.50 1.30
N ARG A 194 17.43 2.34 2.35
CA ARG A 194 16.23 3.12 2.70
C ARG A 194 15.66 3.92 1.54
N ASP A 195 16.53 4.44 0.67
CA ASP A 195 16.14 5.08 -0.58
C ASP A 195 15.86 4.00 -1.64
N LEU A 196 14.64 3.49 -1.62
CA LEU A 196 14.18 2.44 -2.53
C LEU A 196 14.22 2.92 -3.98
N GLN A 197 14.88 2.17 -4.85
CA GLN A 197 14.86 2.46 -6.28
C GLN A 197 13.55 1.97 -6.90
N LEU A 198 12.77 2.89 -7.46
CA LEU A 198 11.43 2.59 -7.96
C LEU A 198 11.46 2.31 -9.46
N ARG A 199 10.79 1.22 -9.85
CA ARG A 199 10.42 0.97 -11.25
C ARG A 199 9.04 1.54 -11.51
N ILE A 200 8.99 2.66 -12.24
CA ILE A 200 7.74 3.32 -12.60
C ILE A 200 7.21 2.72 -13.90
N THR A 201 5.96 2.24 -13.91
CA THR A 201 5.30 1.70 -15.11
C THR A 201 4.00 2.45 -15.41
N LEU A 202 3.70 2.64 -16.69
CA LEU A 202 2.50 3.32 -17.15
C LEU A 202 1.33 2.31 -17.21
N ILE A 203 0.66 2.13 -16.06
CA ILE A 203 -0.80 1.86 -15.94
C ILE A 203 -1.37 0.47 -16.41
N SER A 204 -0.52 -0.43 -16.91
CA SER A 204 -0.73 -1.89 -17.21
C SER A 204 -1.44 -2.29 -18.53
N ILE A 205 -0.99 -3.43 -19.10
CA ILE A 205 -1.76 -4.41 -19.90
C ILE A 205 -1.21 -5.83 -19.66
N SER A 206 -2.03 -6.85 -19.93
CA SER A 206 -1.83 -8.27 -19.58
C SER A 206 -1.59 -9.16 -20.83
N PRO A 207 -1.54 -10.50 -20.71
CA PRO A 207 -0.58 -11.40 -21.39
C PRO A 207 -0.44 -11.21 -22.90
N LYS A 208 0.79 -11.24 -23.41
CA LYS A 208 1.07 -10.99 -24.85
C LYS A 208 0.27 -11.91 -25.79
N HIS A 209 -0.08 -13.14 -25.36
CA HIS A 209 -0.97 -14.06 -26.09
C HIS A 209 -2.03 -14.77 -25.24
N GLY A 210 -2.43 -14.19 -24.10
CA GLY A 210 -3.52 -14.80 -23.32
C GLY A 210 -3.28 -16.28 -22.98
N VAL A 211 -4.36 -17.00 -22.71
CA VAL A 211 -4.34 -18.39 -22.23
C VAL A 211 -5.17 -19.26 -23.18
N TRP A 212 -4.65 -20.45 -23.49
CA TRP A 212 -5.33 -21.45 -24.31
C TRP A 212 -5.74 -22.63 -23.45
N THR A 213 -6.97 -23.10 -23.64
CA THR A 213 -7.55 -24.19 -22.90
C THR A 213 -8.31 -25.12 -23.85
N LYS A 214 -8.41 -26.39 -23.48
CA LYS A 214 -9.53 -27.24 -23.89
C LYS A 214 -10.12 -27.85 -22.63
N ALA A 215 -11.33 -27.42 -22.30
CA ALA A 215 -12.15 -28.09 -21.29
C ALA A 215 -12.75 -29.33 -21.95
N VAL A 216 -12.60 -30.49 -21.31
CA VAL A 216 -13.23 -31.74 -21.73
C VAL A 216 -14.08 -32.25 -20.58
N PRO A 217 -15.29 -32.77 -20.87
CA PRO A 217 -16.24 -33.13 -19.83
C PRO A 217 -15.72 -34.18 -18.87
N VAL A 218 -16.41 -34.08 -17.74
CA VAL A 218 -16.80 -35.12 -16.81
C VAL A 218 -17.74 -36.10 -17.48
#